data_AF-A0A1V4QWD9-F1
#
_entry.id   AF-A0A1V4QWD9-F1
#
_cell.length_a   1.000
_cell.length_b   1.000
_cell.length_c   1.000
_cell.angle_alpha   90.00
_cell.angle_beta   90.00
_cell.angle_gamma   90.00
#
_symmetry.space_group_name_H-M   'P 1'
#
loop_
_entity.id
_entity.type
_entity.pdbx_description
1 polymer ?
#
loop_
_entity_poly.entity_id
_entity_poly.type
_entity_poly.pdbx_seq_one_letter_code
_entity_poly.pdbx_strand_id
1 'polypeptide(L)' 'MPPQPIIDISRIDQSRIAVTREQICQVNPHRYEFQQLDGIFFIDRVRVLMAGFRDLRADEFWVRGHIPGRPVFPG' A
#
# COMPACT_ATOMS: atom_id res chain seq x y z
N MET A 1 5.84 3.87 -20.18
CA MET A 1 4.80 4.66 -19.48
C MET A 1 4.25 3.80 -18.35
N PRO A 2 4.02 4.35 -17.15
CA PRO A 2 3.37 3.58 -16.08
C PRO A 2 1.97 3.12 -16.54
N PRO A 3 1.50 1.96 -16.08
CA PRO A 3 0.15 1.50 -16.38
C PRO A 3 -0.87 2.51 -15.84
N GLN A 4 -1.98 2.67 -16.56
CA GLN A 4 -3.06 3.52 -16.07
C GLN A 4 -3.71 2.91 -14.83
N PRO A 5 -3.97 3.70 -13.77
CA PRO A 5 -4.69 3.21 -12.61
C PRO A 5 -6.08 2.66 -12.98
N ILE A 6 -6.46 1.54 -12.35
CA ILE A 6 -7.80 0.96 -12.49
C ILE A 6 -8.87 1.90 -11.90
N ILE A 7 -8.46 2.76 -10.96
CA ILE A 7 -9.30 3.71 -10.23
C ILE A 7 -8.66 5.08 -10.34
N ASP A 8 -9.47 6.12 -10.57
CA ASP A 8 -9.03 7.51 -10.48
C ASP A 8 -8.64 7.83 -9.03
N ILE A 9 -7.34 7.85 -8.75
CA ILE A 9 -6.77 8.04 -7.41
C ILE A 9 -7.20 9.38 -6.81
N SER A 10 -7.46 10.40 -7.63
CA SER A 10 -7.89 11.72 -7.15
C SER A 10 -9.26 11.69 -6.47
N ARG A 11 -10.06 10.64 -6.69
CA ARG A 11 -11.40 10.45 -6.11
C ARG A 11 -11.39 9.66 -4.81
N ILE A 12 -10.22 9.21 -4.35
CA ILE A 12 -10.10 8.42 -3.13
C ILE A 12 -10.05 9.38 -1.95
N ASP A 13 -11.01 9.26 -1.03
CA ASP A 13 -10.96 9.96 0.25
C ASP A 13 -9.88 9.35 1.15
N GLN A 14 -8.73 10.04 1.23
CA GLN A 14 -7.59 9.59 2.03
C GLN A 14 -7.72 9.95 3.52
N SER A 15 -8.76 10.69 3.92
CA SER A 15 -8.99 11.06 5.32
C SER A 15 -9.59 9.94 6.15
N ARG A 16 -10.07 8.87 5.51
CA ARG A 16 -10.76 7.76 6.14
C ARG A 16 -10.09 6.42 5.84
N ILE A 17 -9.82 5.66 6.89
CA ILE A 17 -9.33 4.27 6.79
C ILE A 17 -10.50 3.32 7.06
N ALA A 18 -10.91 2.55 6.05
CA ALA A 18 -11.99 1.56 6.17
C ALA A 18 -11.51 0.23 6.78
N VAL A 19 -10.26 -0.15 6.55
CA VAL A 19 -9.62 -1.32 7.19
C VAL A 19 -8.22 -0.93 7.63
N THR A 20 -7.92 -1.11 8.92
CA THR A 20 -6.62 -0.76 9.51
C THR A 20 -5.58 -1.86 9.29
N ARG A 21 -4.30 -1.52 9.48
CA ARG A 21 -3.19 -2.49 9.49
C ARG A 21 -3.43 -3.64 10.46
N GLU A 22 -3.95 -3.36 11.65
CA GLU A 22 -4.23 -4.37 12.68
C GLU A 22 -5.29 -5.36 12.19
N GLN A 23 -6.37 -4.85 11.58
CA GLN A 23 -7.43 -5.69 11.00
C GLN A 23 -6.90 -6.51 9.81
N ILE A 24 -6.04 -5.93 8.96
CA ILE A 24 -5.38 -6.65 7.88
C ILE A 24 -4.53 -7.79 8.45
N CYS A 25 -3.75 -7.54 9.50
CA CYS A 25 -2.88 -8.54 10.12
C CYS A 25 -3.63 -9.70 10.80
N GLN A 26 -4.93 -9.54 11.11
CA GLN A 26 -5.78 -10.63 11.59
C GLN A 26 -6.08 -11.66 10.49
N VAL A 27 -6.03 -11.26 9.22
CA VAL A 27 -6.38 -12.11 8.07
C VAL A 27 -5.13 -12.50 7.28
N ASN A 28 -4.28 -11.52 6.97
CA ASN A 28 -3.06 -11.74 6.19
C ASN A 28 -1.96 -12.30 7.09
N PRO A 29 -1.24 -13.37 6.70
CA PRO A 29 -0.16 -13.93 7.51
C PRO A 29 1.17 -13.18 7.38
N HIS A 30 1.31 -12.28 6.39
CA HIS A 30 2.55 -11.54 6.13
C HIS A 30 2.95 -10.65 7.31
N ARG A 31 4.25 -10.62 7.65
CA ARG A 31 4.83 -9.86 8.77
C ARG A 31 6.14 -9.19 8.37
N TYR A 32 6.60 -8.28 9.21
CA TYR A 32 7.88 -7.58 9.10
C TYR A 32 8.09 -6.96 7.70
N GLU A 33 9.20 -7.26 7.04
CA GLU A 33 9.59 -6.72 5.74
C GLU A 33 8.60 -7.07 4.61
N PHE A 34 7.77 -8.10 4.80
CA PHE A 34 6.80 -8.56 3.80
C PHE A 34 5.36 -8.14 4.08
N GLN A 35 5.07 -7.43 5.16
CA GLN A 35 3.78 -6.76 5.31
C GLN A 35 3.81 -5.44 4.53
N GLN A 36 3.23 -5.43 3.33
CA GLN A 36 3.32 -4.32 2.37
C GLN A 36 1.99 -3.55 2.20
N LEU A 37 1.06 -3.69 3.15
CA LEU A 37 -0.25 -3.03 3.15
C LEU A 37 -0.51 -2.43 4.52
N ASP A 38 -0.64 -1.10 4.61
CA ASP A 38 -0.82 -0.37 5.87
C ASP A 38 -2.28 -0.01 6.14
N GLY A 39 -3.13 -0.04 5.12
CA GLY A 39 -4.55 0.14 5.28
C GLY A 39 -5.31 0.08 3.96
N ILE A 40 -6.62 0.16 4.07
CA ILE A 40 -7.54 0.23 2.92
C ILE A 40 -8.46 1.43 3.11
N PHE A 41 -8.51 2.32 2.12
CA PHE A 41 -9.40 3.49 2.13
C PHE A 41 -10.86 3.08 1.93
N PHE A 42 -11.13 2.14 1.02
CA PHE A 42 -12.47 1.59 0.80
C PHE A 42 -12.45 0.19 0.18
N ILE A 43 -13.57 -0.53 0.34
CA ILE A 43 -13.89 -1.78 -0.35
C ILE A 43 -15.30 -1.68 -0.92
N ASP A 44 -15.42 -1.75 -2.24
CA ASP A 44 -16.68 -1.89 -2.97
C ASP A 44 -16.82 -3.32 -3.47
N ARG A 45 -17.62 -4.12 -2.75
CA ARG A 45 -17.83 -5.54 -3.08
C ARG A 45 -18.73 -5.75 -4.30
N VAL A 46 -19.57 -4.78 -4.64
CA VAL A 46 -20.47 -4.87 -5.80
C VAL A 46 -19.68 -4.67 -7.09
N ARG A 47 -18.79 -3.68 -7.10
CA ARG A 47 -17.92 -3.38 -8.25
C ARG A 47 -16.62 -4.19 -8.25
N VAL A 48 -16.35 -4.94 -7.18
CA VAL A 48 -15.09 -5.69 -6.98
C VAL A 48 -13.87 -4.75 -7.06
N LEU A 49 -13.97 -3.61 -6.37
CA LEU A 49 -12.92 -2.59 -6.33
C LEU A 49 -12.48 -2.33 -4.89
N MET A 50 -11.18 -2.12 -4.71
CA MET A 50 -10.61 -1.69 -3.44
C MET A 50 -9.42 -0.78 -3.68
N ALA A 51 -9.17 0.13 -2.75
CA ALA A 51 -7.97 0.96 -2.73
C ALA A 51 -7.23 0.77 -1.41
N GLY A 52 -6.11 0.04 -1.48
CA GLY A 52 -5.14 -0.09 -0.41
C GLY A 52 -4.06 0.97 -0.49
N PHE A 53 -3.41 1.27 0.63
CA PHE A 53 -2.23 2.14 0.66
C PHE A 53 -1.10 1.53 1.47
N ARG A 54 0.09 2.07 1.21
CA ARG A 54 1.31 1.78 1.95
C ARG A 54 2.10 3.07 2.09
N ASP A 55 2.52 3.37 3.31
CA ASP A 55 3.36 4.52 3.61
C ASP A 55 4.82 4.08 3.61
N LEU A 56 5.56 4.50 2.58
CA LEU A 56 6.97 4.16 2.44
C LEU A 56 7.84 5.01 3.37
N ARG A 57 8.75 4.36 4.09
CA ARG A 57 9.73 5.03 4.95
C ARG A 57 11.12 5.03 4.33
N ALA A 58 11.88 6.09 4.64
CA ALA A 58 13.24 6.27 4.15
C ALA A 58 14.29 5.36 4.86
N ASP A 59 13.89 4.54 5.82
CA ASP A 59 14.76 3.67 6.61
C ASP A 59 14.37 2.18 6.50
N GLU A 60 13.63 1.81 5.46
CA GLU A 60 13.26 0.40 5.22
C GLU A 60 14.43 -0.46 4.71
N PHE A 61 14.31 -1.78 4.90
CA PHE A 61 15.37 -2.74 4.58
C PHE A 61 15.91 -2.64 3.15
N TRP A 62 15.06 -2.27 2.17
CA TRP A 62 15.41 -2.17 0.76
C TRP A 62 16.16 -0.87 0.43
N VAL A 63 16.02 0.19 1.23
CA VAL A 63 16.58 1.52 0.94
C VAL A 63 18.10 1.46 0.73
N ARG A 64 18.80 0.70 1.59
CA ARG A 64 20.27 0.55 1.51
C ARG A 64 20.75 -0.20 0.27
N GLY A 65 19.87 -0.95 -0.41
CA GLY A 65 20.22 -1.85 -1.50
C GLY A 65 19.58 -1.50 -2.84
N HIS A 66 18.54 -0.65 -2.86
CA HIS A 66 17.73 -0.42 -4.04
C HIS A 66 17.40 1.07 -4.25
N ILE A 67 18.28 1.86 -4.87
CA ILE A 67 19.71 1.60 -5.09
C ILE A 67 20.56 2.51 -4.19
N PRO A 68 21.78 2.13 -3.78
CA PRO A 68 22.62 2.98 -2.95
C PRO A 68 22.76 4.41 -3.54
N GLY A 69 22.53 5.43 -2.72
CA GLY A 69 22.58 6.85 -3.12
C GLY A 69 21.36 7.37 -3.90
N ARG A 70 20.46 6.48 -4.37
CA ARG A 70 19.21 6.84 -5.05
C ARG A 70 18.15 5.79 -4.75
N PRO A 71 17.58 5.79 -3.53
CA PRO A 71 16.58 4.80 -3.16
C PRO A 71 15.34 4.94 -4.04
N VAL A 72 14.87 3.84 -4.59
CA VAL A 72 13.66 3.72 -5.40
C VAL A 72 12.92 2.50 -4.88
N PHE A 73 11.62 2.61 -4.65
CA PHE A 73 10.85 1.47 -4.18
C PHE A 73 10.89 0.33 -5.22
N PRO A 74 11.22 -0.93 -4.85
CA PRO A 74 11.20 -2.05 -5.77
C PRO A 74 9.79 -2.25 -6.36
N GLY A 75 9.71 -2.29 -7.69
CA GLY A 75 8.46 -2.47 -8.44
C GLY A 75 8.11 -3.93 -8.71
#